data_AF-A0A958Y924-F1
#
_entry.id   AF-A0A958Y924-F1
#
_cell.length_a   1.000
_cell.length_b   1.000
_cell.length_c   1.000
_cell.angle_alpha   90.00
_cell.angle_beta   90.00
_cell.angle_gamma   90.00
#
_symmetry.space_group_name_H-M   'P 1'
#
loop_
_entity.id
_entity.type
_entity.pdbx_description
1 polymer ?
#
loop_
_entity_poly.entity_id
_entity_poly.type
_entity_poly.pdbx_seq_one_letter_code
_entity_poly.pdbx_strand_id
1 'polypeptide(L)'
;CGHNLGTYIITQNHAEKIADFPGTWAVKKIEGHPNLLMQGNYFGISILENQNGKWQLRNVVDGFNISSRFFELVSNDKLVVNHEQNGVYVLQLDDNYIRVVSEEVEPADGFGSSMFKFKGDLFLSSSSGVMKFDYEKLQFATDSTLTKALFVKNDTITSIIISEADKLWGFTNRNIVSLSQGKFDNEPYVTRIPVPSLFRRTLGVTGFECVLKLENEKYLIGSSTGYLTLDMGKLKKANTNIYINSITVSDLKSQSHEVDFLSKTTFLNKENNFQILFSTPNFNQFSETEYQYQLIGIYDHWSDWSRQSNVTFSNLPHGDYTFKVRSRIGNILSENEGTYSFSIDKPWYLS
;
A
#
# COMPACT_ATOMS: atom_id res chain seq x y z
N CYS A 1 -1.09 -10.97 25.60
CA CYS A 1 -1.75 -9.92 24.77
C CYS A 1 -1.26 -8.56 25.25
N GLY A 2 -0.85 -7.69 24.34
CA GLY A 2 -0.46 -6.32 24.67
C GLY A 2 -1.66 -5.37 24.67
N HIS A 3 -1.65 -4.40 25.58
CA HIS A 3 -2.69 -3.38 25.71
C HIS A 3 -2.06 -2.05 26.18
N ASN A 4 -2.75 -0.92 25.99
CA ASN A 4 -2.23 0.37 26.47
C ASN A 4 -2.09 0.42 28.02
N LEU A 5 -2.87 -0.39 28.74
CA LEU A 5 -2.85 -0.53 30.20
C LEU A 5 -1.88 -1.61 30.72
N GLY A 6 -1.13 -2.27 29.84
CA GLY A 6 -0.17 -3.31 30.20
C GLY A 6 -0.30 -4.61 29.44
N THR A 7 0.30 -5.66 30.02
CA THR A 7 0.35 -7.00 29.42
C THR A 7 -0.59 -7.92 30.15
N TYR A 8 -1.34 -8.70 29.38
CA TYR A 8 -2.36 -9.61 29.90
C TYR A 8 -2.15 -11.03 29.41
N ILE A 9 -2.41 -12.00 30.28
CA ILE A 9 -2.71 -13.38 29.89
C ILE A 9 -4.19 -13.45 29.58
N ILE A 10 -4.52 -14.00 28.41
CA ILE A 10 -5.90 -14.25 28.02
C ILE A 10 -6.18 -15.74 28.17
N THR A 11 -7.13 -16.08 29.03
CA THR A 11 -7.61 -17.45 29.24
C THR A 11 -9.10 -17.49 28.95
N GLN A 12 -9.46 -18.08 27.81
CA GLN A 12 -10.84 -18.05 27.28
C GLN A 12 -11.36 -16.60 27.20
N ASN A 13 -12.23 -16.23 28.13
CA ASN A 13 -12.94 -14.97 28.26
C ASN A 13 -12.49 -14.14 29.48
N HIS A 14 -11.39 -14.52 30.14
CA HIS A 14 -10.77 -13.78 31.23
C HIS A 14 -9.42 -13.19 30.81
N ALA A 15 -9.17 -11.93 31.21
CA ALA A 15 -7.91 -11.23 30.98
C ALA A 15 -7.26 -10.91 32.33
N GLU A 16 -6.14 -11.59 32.63
CA GLU A 16 -5.35 -11.37 33.85
C GLU A 16 -4.17 -10.46 33.53
N LYS A 17 -4.05 -9.33 34.24
CA LYS A 17 -2.92 -8.41 34.09
C LYS A 17 -1.68 -8.98 34.77
N ILE A 18 -0.58 -9.10 34.04
CA ILE A 18 0.71 -9.62 34.54
C ILE A 18 1.81 -8.55 34.61
N ALA A 19 1.62 -7.43 33.91
CA ALA A 19 2.46 -6.26 33.98
C ALA A 19 1.59 -5.03 33.76
N ASP A 20 1.69 -4.04 34.65
CA ASP A 20 0.95 -2.76 34.60
C ASP A 20 1.72 -1.67 33.87
N PHE A 21 2.87 -2.01 33.30
CA PHE A 21 3.67 -1.09 32.50
C PHE A 21 2.91 -0.66 31.24
N PRO A 22 2.68 0.65 31.01
CA PRO A 22 1.79 1.11 29.96
C PRO A 22 2.34 0.79 28.56
N GLY A 23 1.41 0.50 27.64
CA GLY A 23 1.68 0.49 26.22
C GLY A 23 2.50 -0.69 25.73
N THR A 24 1.98 -1.91 25.85
CA THR A 24 2.67 -3.09 25.32
C THR A 24 2.45 -3.23 23.83
N TRP A 25 3.53 -3.10 23.05
CA TRP A 25 3.49 -3.22 21.60
C TRP A 25 3.59 -4.67 21.14
N ALA A 26 4.61 -5.38 21.61
CA ALA A 26 4.91 -6.73 21.19
C ALA A 26 5.64 -7.51 22.30
N VAL A 27 5.46 -8.83 22.27
CA VAL A 27 6.12 -9.76 23.18
C VAL A 27 6.76 -10.85 22.32
N LYS A 28 8.06 -11.07 22.50
CA LYS A 28 8.85 -12.05 21.76
C LYS A 28 9.52 -13.03 22.72
N LYS A 29 9.74 -14.27 22.24
CA LYS A 29 10.51 -15.26 22.98
C LYS A 29 11.99 -14.87 22.97
N ILE A 30 12.70 -15.28 24.02
CA ILE A 30 14.16 -15.23 24.05
C ILE A 30 14.64 -16.66 23.78
N GLU A 31 15.28 -16.87 22.63
CA GLU A 31 15.77 -18.20 22.25
C GLU A 31 16.75 -18.74 23.29
N GLY A 32 16.64 -20.03 23.63
CA GLY A 32 17.42 -20.65 24.72
C GLY A 32 16.91 -20.35 26.15
N HIS A 33 15.96 -19.42 26.32
CA HIS A 33 15.41 -19.04 27.63
C HIS A 33 13.88 -19.19 27.68
N PRO A 34 13.35 -20.43 27.80
CA PRO A 34 11.91 -20.69 27.69
C PRO A 34 11.05 -20.04 28.79
N ASN A 35 11.67 -19.66 29.91
CA ASN A 35 11.01 -19.00 31.02
C ASN A 35 11.08 -17.47 30.93
N LEU A 36 11.65 -16.90 29.87
CA LEU A 36 11.77 -15.46 29.68
C LEU A 36 11.09 -15.03 28.38
N LEU A 37 10.45 -13.86 28.41
CA LEU A 37 9.96 -13.17 27.24
C LEU A 37 10.47 -11.73 27.25
N MET A 38 10.80 -11.22 26.08
CA MET A 38 11.14 -9.83 25.87
C MET A 38 9.90 -9.07 25.42
N GLN A 39 9.63 -7.93 26.05
CA GLN A 39 8.48 -7.09 25.80
C GLN A 39 8.95 -5.70 25.38
N GLY A 40 8.51 -5.26 24.20
CA GLY A 40 8.65 -3.87 23.77
C GLY A 40 7.43 -3.04 24.18
N ASN A 41 7.68 -1.86 24.72
CA ASN A 41 6.65 -0.99 25.28
C ASN A 41 6.91 0.50 24.96
N TYR A 42 6.07 1.40 25.48
CA TYR A 42 6.17 2.85 25.21
C TYR A 42 7.46 3.50 25.72
N PHE A 43 8.13 2.87 26.68
CA PHE A 43 9.33 3.40 27.34
C PHE A 43 10.51 2.44 27.25
N GLY A 44 10.63 1.67 26.16
CA GLY A 44 11.75 0.77 25.94
C GLY A 44 11.39 -0.71 26.00
N ILE A 45 12.27 -1.47 26.63
CA ILE A 45 12.24 -2.93 26.68
C ILE A 45 12.11 -3.39 28.13
N SER A 46 11.29 -4.42 28.35
CA SER A 46 11.18 -5.12 29.63
C SER A 46 11.23 -6.62 29.45
N ILE A 47 11.55 -7.33 30.52
CA ILE A 47 11.61 -8.79 30.54
C ILE A 47 10.48 -9.31 31.43
N LEU A 48 9.72 -10.24 30.89
CA LEU A 48 8.77 -11.05 31.64
C LEU A 48 9.41 -12.39 31.98
N GLU A 49 9.06 -12.94 33.12
CA GLU A 49 9.52 -14.26 33.54
C GLU A 49 8.35 -15.16 33.93
N ASN A 50 8.53 -16.46 33.71
CA ASN A 50 7.64 -17.49 34.21
C ASN A 50 8.23 -18.11 35.46
N GLN A 51 7.62 -17.84 36.61
CA GLN A 51 7.94 -18.49 37.87
C GLN A 51 6.80 -19.40 38.28
N ASN A 52 7.08 -20.71 38.37
CA ASN A 52 6.12 -21.73 38.80
C ASN A 52 4.80 -21.72 38.00
N GLY A 53 4.87 -21.49 36.68
CA GLY A 53 3.71 -21.47 35.79
C GLY A 53 3.00 -20.11 35.72
N LYS A 54 3.48 -19.08 36.41
CA LYS A 54 2.90 -17.73 36.41
C LYS A 54 3.85 -16.74 35.75
N TRP A 55 3.34 -16.01 34.77
CA TRP A 55 4.10 -14.91 34.15
C TRP A 55 3.97 -13.64 34.98
N GLN A 56 5.08 -12.92 35.12
CA GLN A 56 5.15 -11.62 35.79
C GLN A 56 6.23 -10.74 35.17
N LEU A 57 6.18 -9.43 35.42
CA LEU A 57 7.27 -8.53 35.11
C LEU A 57 8.50 -8.88 35.96
N ARG A 58 9.64 -9.16 35.31
CA ARG A 58 10.92 -9.39 35.99
C ARG A 58 11.65 -8.08 36.22
N ASN A 59 11.92 -7.34 35.14
CA ASN A 59 12.59 -6.04 35.17
C ASN A 59 12.30 -5.22 33.91
N VAL A 60 12.53 -3.92 33.99
CA VAL A 60 12.73 -3.05 32.82
C VAL A 60 14.22 -3.06 32.50
N VAL A 61 14.57 -3.05 31.21
CA VAL A 61 15.97 -2.95 30.77
C VAL A 61 16.41 -1.50 30.92
N ASP A 62 17.36 -1.24 31.81
CA ASP A 62 17.89 0.11 32.05
C ASP A 62 18.75 0.60 30.87
N GLY A 63 18.82 1.92 30.68
CA GLY A 63 19.63 2.54 29.63
C GLY A 63 18.99 2.65 28.25
N PHE A 64 17.70 2.29 28.07
CA PHE A 64 16.98 2.54 26.82
C PHE A 64 15.49 2.81 27.05
N ASN A 65 15.06 4.06 26.84
CA ASN A 65 13.71 4.54 27.19
C ASN A 65 12.87 4.95 25.97
N ILE A 66 13.18 4.40 24.79
CA ILE A 66 12.52 4.74 23.51
C ILE A 66 11.44 3.71 23.18
N SER A 67 10.27 4.19 22.73
CA SER A 67 9.14 3.34 22.36
C SER A 67 9.55 2.24 21.37
N SER A 68 9.42 0.98 21.80
CA SER A 68 10.01 -0.19 21.12
C SER A 68 8.92 -1.07 20.52
N ARG A 69 8.30 -0.63 19.43
CA ARG A 69 7.29 -1.43 18.74
C ARG A 69 7.89 -2.55 17.90
N PHE A 70 8.91 -2.21 17.14
CA PHE A 70 9.63 -3.12 16.26
C PHE A 70 11.00 -3.40 16.86
N PHE A 71 11.18 -4.58 17.43
CA PHE A 71 12.46 -5.00 18.00
C PHE A 71 12.76 -6.45 17.67
N GLU A 72 14.02 -6.82 17.51
CA GLU A 72 14.43 -8.19 17.22
C GLU A 72 15.76 -8.51 17.91
N LEU A 73 15.77 -9.60 18.66
CA LEU A 73 16.99 -10.13 19.26
C LEU A 73 17.75 -10.91 18.17
N VAL A 74 18.90 -10.39 17.71
CA VAL A 74 19.67 -10.94 16.57
C VAL A 74 20.82 -11.85 17.00
N SER A 75 21.25 -11.76 18.25
CA SER A 75 22.13 -12.71 18.96
C SER A 75 21.68 -12.79 20.42
N ASN A 76 22.36 -13.58 21.27
CA ASN A 76 22.01 -13.69 22.69
C ASN A 76 21.97 -12.34 23.43
N ASP A 77 22.71 -11.35 22.95
CA ASP A 77 22.99 -10.09 23.63
C ASP A 77 22.85 -8.84 22.74
N LYS A 78 22.61 -9.01 21.43
CA LYS A 78 22.35 -7.91 20.49
C LYS A 78 20.86 -7.78 20.18
N LEU A 79 20.31 -6.62 20.50
CA LEU A 79 18.92 -6.26 20.23
C LEU A 79 18.86 -5.13 19.20
N VAL A 80 18.17 -5.36 18.10
CA VAL A 80 17.88 -4.32 17.11
C VAL A 80 16.50 -3.72 17.42
N VAL A 81 16.38 -2.40 17.49
CA VAL A 81 15.12 -1.68 17.69
C VAL A 81 14.94 -0.65 16.59
N ASN A 82 13.80 -0.68 15.91
CA ASN A 82 13.41 0.35 14.95
C ASN A 82 12.41 1.32 15.59
N HIS A 83 12.74 2.61 15.51
CA HIS A 83 11.85 3.72 15.84
C HIS A 83 11.64 4.58 14.60
N GLU A 84 10.39 4.85 14.24
CA GLU A 84 10.04 5.47 12.96
C GLU A 84 10.81 6.75 12.65
N GLN A 85 10.96 7.62 13.66
CA GLN A 85 11.58 8.95 13.51
C GLN A 85 13.05 9.00 13.92
N ASN A 86 13.50 8.08 14.77
CA ASN A 86 14.85 8.16 15.34
C ASN A 86 15.83 7.23 14.61
N GLY A 87 15.30 6.23 13.91
CA GLY A 87 16.08 5.30 13.12
C GLY A 87 16.18 3.93 13.77
N VAL A 88 17.32 3.28 13.57
CA VAL A 88 17.59 1.92 14.05
C VAL A 88 18.65 1.98 15.14
N TYR A 89 18.34 1.36 16.27
CA TYR A 89 19.25 1.15 17.38
C TYR A 89 19.75 -0.28 17.37
N VAL A 90 21.06 -0.46 17.50
CA VAL A 90 21.69 -1.75 17.82
C VAL A 90 22.20 -1.67 19.25
N LEU A 91 21.51 -2.37 20.14
CA LEU A 91 21.77 -2.35 21.57
C LEU A 91 22.56 -3.60 21.97
N GLN A 92 23.64 -3.40 22.70
CA GLN A 92 24.31 -4.45 23.45
C GLN A 92 23.64 -4.55 24.82
N LEU A 93 23.07 -5.70 25.15
CA LEU A 93 22.54 -6.01 26.47
C LEU A 93 23.61 -6.70 27.33
N ASP A 94 23.47 -6.64 28.64
CA ASP A 94 24.22 -7.51 29.54
C ASP A 94 23.63 -8.94 29.55
N ASP A 95 24.42 -9.91 30.01
CA ASP A 95 24.06 -11.34 29.98
C ASP A 95 22.75 -11.68 30.70
N ASN A 96 22.32 -10.80 31.62
CA ASN A 96 21.11 -10.99 32.41
C ASN A 96 19.91 -10.18 31.89
N TYR A 97 20.05 -9.40 30.81
CA TYR A 97 19.01 -8.50 30.29
C TYR A 97 18.49 -7.50 31.33
N ILE A 98 19.38 -6.94 32.14
CA ILE A 98 19.09 -5.92 33.14
C ILE A 98 19.31 -4.52 32.56
N ARG A 99 20.29 -4.33 31.68
CA ARG A 99 20.64 -3.01 31.12
C ARG A 99 21.27 -3.08 29.74
N VAL A 100 21.23 -1.95 29.04
CA VAL A 100 22.02 -1.69 27.85
C VAL A 100 23.45 -1.31 28.27
N VAL A 101 24.44 -1.99 27.69
CA VAL A 101 25.87 -1.78 27.90
C VAL A 101 26.42 -0.77 26.90
N SER A 102 25.95 -0.82 25.65
CA SER A 102 26.31 0.13 24.60
C SER A 102 25.19 0.22 23.56
N GLU A 103 25.12 1.35 22.87
CA GLU A 103 24.18 1.58 21.78
C GLU A 103 24.91 2.12 20.55
N GLU A 104 24.50 1.65 19.38
CA GLU A 104 24.83 2.23 18.08
C GLU A 104 23.53 2.65 17.41
N VAL A 105 23.54 3.79 16.73
CA VAL A 105 22.34 4.36 16.11
C VAL A 105 22.59 4.70 14.66
N GLU A 106 21.79 4.12 13.79
CA GLU A 106 21.66 4.53 12.40
C GLU A 106 20.45 5.48 12.29
N PRO A 107 20.63 6.72 11.78
CA PRO A 107 19.52 7.65 11.61
C PRO A 107 18.40 7.08 10.72
N ALA A 108 17.17 7.55 10.92
CA ALA A 108 16.05 7.16 10.08
C ALA A 108 16.30 7.54 8.61
N ASP A 109 16.09 6.58 7.70
CA ASP A 109 16.04 6.82 6.26
C ASP A 109 14.58 6.71 5.79
N GLY A 110 14.03 7.83 5.34
CA GLY A 110 12.63 7.93 4.92
C GLY A 110 11.63 8.00 6.09
N PHE A 111 10.36 7.75 5.78
CA PHE A 111 9.24 7.75 6.74
C PHE A 111 8.49 6.40 6.71
N GLY A 112 7.62 6.16 7.71
CA GLY A 112 6.81 4.95 7.76
C GLY A 112 7.63 3.67 7.94
N SER A 113 8.73 3.73 8.69
CA SER A 113 9.61 2.58 8.81
C SER A 113 9.03 1.46 9.67
N SER A 114 9.29 0.21 9.28
CA SER A 114 8.91 -0.99 10.01
C SER A 114 9.91 -2.11 9.83
N MET A 115 10.13 -2.88 10.90
CA MET A 115 10.98 -4.05 10.87
C MET A 115 10.17 -5.34 10.91
N PHE A 116 10.52 -6.29 10.06
CA PHE A 116 9.82 -7.57 9.93
C PHE A 116 10.78 -8.70 9.58
N LYS A 117 10.43 -9.92 9.98
CA LYS A 117 11.13 -11.13 9.55
C LYS A 117 10.45 -11.73 8.32
N PHE A 118 11.24 -12.15 7.35
CA PHE A 118 10.75 -12.87 6.18
C PHE A 118 11.73 -13.96 5.80
N LYS A 119 11.27 -15.21 5.78
CA LYS A 119 12.11 -16.40 5.46
C LYS A 119 13.38 -16.53 6.33
N GLY A 120 13.28 -16.12 7.60
CA GLY A 120 14.37 -16.20 8.58
C GLY A 120 15.27 -14.96 8.62
N ASP A 121 15.28 -14.15 7.56
CA ASP A 121 16.03 -12.91 7.50
C ASP A 121 15.24 -11.75 8.13
N LEU A 122 15.97 -10.79 8.71
CA LEU A 122 15.44 -9.54 9.24
C LEU A 122 15.51 -8.43 8.18
N PHE A 123 14.41 -7.71 8.00
CA PHE A 123 14.31 -6.60 7.06
C PHE A 123 13.78 -5.34 7.74
N LEU A 124 14.20 -4.19 7.23
CA LEU A 124 13.62 -2.89 7.48
C LEU A 124 13.02 -2.37 6.18
N SER A 125 11.79 -1.86 6.23
CA SER A 125 11.22 -1.06 5.13
C SER A 125 11.00 0.36 5.58
N SER A 126 11.08 1.30 4.65
CA SER A 126 10.65 2.69 4.79
C SER A 126 10.22 3.24 3.44
N SER A 127 9.86 4.52 3.36
CA SER A 127 9.62 5.19 2.07
C SER A 127 10.81 5.12 1.09
N SER A 128 12.03 4.83 1.56
CA SER A 128 13.24 4.73 0.75
C SER A 128 13.43 3.34 0.12
N GLY A 129 12.69 2.32 0.57
CA GLY A 129 12.76 0.96 0.02
C GLY A 129 12.76 -0.11 1.10
N VAL A 130 13.29 -1.30 0.74
CA VAL A 130 13.51 -2.43 1.65
C VAL A 130 15.01 -2.65 1.82
N MET A 131 15.43 -2.87 3.07
CA MET A 131 16.80 -3.19 3.44
C MET A 131 16.82 -4.50 4.22
N LYS A 132 17.83 -5.33 3.96
CA LYS A 132 18.12 -6.57 4.66
C LYS A 132 19.18 -6.33 5.72
N PHE A 133 19.02 -6.92 6.90
CA PHE A 133 20.02 -6.86 7.96
C PHE A 133 21.22 -7.77 7.64
N ASP A 134 22.43 -7.21 7.71
CA ASP A 134 23.71 -7.94 7.64
C ASP A 134 24.14 -8.30 9.05
N TYR A 135 24.05 -9.59 9.41
CA TYR A 135 24.32 -10.08 10.77
C TYR A 135 25.80 -10.01 11.16
N GLU A 136 26.73 -9.98 10.20
CA GLU A 136 28.16 -9.87 10.49
C GLU A 136 28.55 -8.42 10.77
N LYS A 137 27.96 -7.47 10.04
CA LYS A 137 28.23 -6.03 10.18
C LYS A 137 27.28 -5.30 11.12
N LEU A 138 26.18 -5.95 11.53
CA LEU A 138 25.12 -5.40 12.38
C LEU A 138 24.48 -4.12 11.82
N GLN A 139 24.30 -4.04 10.51
CA GLN A 139 23.74 -2.88 9.81
C GLN A 139 22.73 -3.29 8.74
N PHE A 140 21.88 -2.36 8.31
CA PHE A 140 20.98 -2.60 7.19
C PHE A 140 21.63 -2.25 5.85
N ALA A 141 21.40 -3.09 4.84
CA ALA A 141 21.83 -2.85 3.46
C ALA A 141 20.66 -3.03 2.49
N THR A 142 20.59 -2.21 1.44
CA THR A 142 19.47 -2.21 0.48
C THR A 142 19.25 -3.59 -0.16
N ASP A 143 18.02 -4.10 -0.07
CA ASP A 143 17.56 -5.26 -0.82
C ASP A 143 16.94 -4.78 -2.14
N SER A 144 17.71 -4.89 -3.22
CA SER A 144 17.28 -4.42 -4.55
C SER A 144 16.06 -5.19 -5.08
N THR A 145 15.92 -6.47 -4.71
CA THR A 145 14.88 -7.36 -5.22
C THR A 145 13.52 -6.99 -4.66
N LEU A 146 13.40 -6.91 -3.33
CA LEU A 146 12.17 -6.52 -2.66
C LEU A 146 11.84 -5.04 -2.91
N THR A 147 12.86 -4.17 -2.95
CA THR A 147 12.66 -2.75 -3.26
C THR A 147 12.03 -2.59 -4.64
N LYS A 148 12.59 -3.21 -5.68
CA LYS A 148 12.02 -3.15 -7.04
C LYS A 148 10.62 -3.74 -7.14
N ALA A 149 10.33 -4.80 -6.38
CA ALA A 149 9.04 -5.48 -6.41
C ALA A 149 7.90 -4.66 -5.75
N LEU A 150 8.22 -3.95 -4.67
CA LEU A 150 7.24 -3.26 -3.82
C LEU A 150 7.17 -1.75 -4.06
N PHE A 151 8.28 -1.10 -4.46
CA PHE A 151 8.38 0.35 -4.63
C PHE A 151 8.35 0.73 -6.11
N VAL A 152 7.20 0.51 -6.75
CA VAL A 152 7.00 0.82 -8.18
C VAL A 152 6.49 2.25 -8.37
N LYS A 153 6.89 2.88 -9.49
CA LYS A 153 6.45 4.24 -9.84
C LYS A 153 4.92 4.33 -9.86
N ASN A 154 4.36 5.35 -9.23
CA ASN A 154 2.93 5.64 -9.10
C ASN A 154 2.09 4.62 -8.30
N ASP A 155 2.71 3.62 -7.67
CA ASP A 155 2.03 2.63 -6.83
C ASP A 155 2.98 2.02 -5.78
N THR A 156 3.67 2.89 -5.04
CA THR A 156 4.62 2.50 -3.99
C THR A 156 3.91 2.19 -2.67
N ILE A 157 4.50 1.31 -1.86
CA ILE A 157 4.07 1.11 -0.46
C ILE A 157 4.17 2.45 0.29
N THR A 158 3.11 2.81 1.01
CA THR A 158 2.98 4.09 1.73
C THR A 158 3.03 3.95 3.25
N SER A 159 3.08 2.72 3.76
CA SER A 159 3.04 2.41 5.19
C SER A 159 3.92 1.20 5.52
N ILE A 160 3.59 0.48 6.59
CA ILE A 160 4.39 -0.65 7.07
C ILE A 160 4.25 -1.87 6.15
N ILE A 161 5.27 -2.72 6.16
CA ILE A 161 5.18 -4.06 5.59
C ILE A 161 4.88 -5.06 6.71
N ILE A 162 3.87 -5.88 6.49
CA ILE A 162 3.42 -6.91 7.41
C ILE A 162 3.86 -8.26 6.86
N SER A 163 4.63 -9.00 7.62
CA SER A 163 4.95 -10.40 7.33
C SER A 163 3.91 -11.28 8.00
N GLU A 164 3.13 -12.01 7.20
CA GLU A 164 2.06 -12.88 7.68
C GLU A 164 2.06 -14.20 6.90
N ALA A 165 2.24 -15.30 7.65
CA ALA A 165 2.54 -16.62 7.11
C ALA A 165 3.78 -16.62 6.18
N ASP A 166 3.59 -16.94 4.90
CA ASP A 166 4.62 -17.02 3.87
C ASP A 166 4.63 -15.82 2.93
N LYS A 167 3.89 -14.75 3.27
CA LYS A 167 3.70 -13.58 2.42
C LYS A 167 4.06 -12.28 3.14
N LEU A 168 4.44 -11.30 2.33
CA LEU A 168 4.49 -9.90 2.73
C LEU A 168 3.22 -9.21 2.26
N TRP A 169 2.73 -8.31 3.10
CA TRP A 169 1.59 -7.45 2.82
C TRP A 169 1.98 -6.01 2.99
N GLY A 170 1.50 -5.16 2.09
CA GLY A 170 1.66 -3.72 2.19
C GLY A 170 0.49 -3.00 1.54
N PHE A 171 0.44 -1.70 1.75
CA PHE A 171 -0.64 -0.85 1.29
C PHE A 171 -0.08 0.32 0.49
N THR A 172 -0.73 0.64 -0.61
CA THR A 172 -0.42 1.81 -1.44
C THR A 172 -1.62 2.74 -1.50
N ASN A 173 -1.45 3.87 -2.20
CA ASN A 173 -2.54 4.77 -2.53
C ASN A 173 -3.61 4.17 -3.46
N ARG A 174 -3.44 2.97 -4.00
CA ARG A 174 -4.40 2.33 -4.94
C ARG A 174 -4.67 0.86 -4.64
N ASN A 175 -3.78 0.18 -3.94
CA ASN A 175 -3.75 -1.27 -3.84
C ASN A 175 -3.46 -1.77 -2.43
N ILE A 176 -3.98 -2.95 -2.13
CA ILE A 176 -3.37 -3.87 -1.18
C ILE A 176 -2.38 -4.72 -1.99
N VAL A 177 -1.14 -4.77 -1.55
CA VAL A 177 -0.04 -5.48 -2.22
C VAL A 177 0.27 -6.71 -1.41
N SER A 178 0.22 -7.87 -2.06
CA SER A 178 0.70 -9.13 -1.49
C SER A 178 1.89 -9.63 -2.30
N LEU A 179 2.95 -10.03 -1.62
CA LEU A 179 4.15 -10.60 -2.23
C LEU A 179 4.40 -11.98 -1.62
N SER A 180 4.55 -12.97 -2.51
CA SER A 180 5.02 -14.32 -2.18
C SER A 180 6.26 -14.62 -3.01
N GLN A 181 7.16 -15.49 -2.54
CA GLN A 181 8.26 -15.92 -3.41
C GLN A 181 7.77 -16.96 -4.42
N GLY A 182 8.25 -16.85 -5.66
CA GLY A 182 8.03 -17.81 -6.72
C GLY A 182 8.56 -19.18 -6.31
N LYS A 183 7.76 -20.22 -6.58
CA LYS A 183 8.08 -21.60 -6.17
C LYS A 183 9.16 -22.26 -7.02
N PHE A 184 9.50 -21.67 -8.18
CA PHE A 184 10.36 -22.28 -9.19
C PHE A 184 11.60 -21.45 -9.56
N ASP A 185 11.49 -20.12 -9.51
CA ASP A 185 12.51 -19.16 -9.95
C ASP A 185 13.08 -18.33 -8.80
N ASN A 186 12.55 -18.49 -7.57
CA ASN A 186 12.86 -17.66 -6.40
C ASN A 186 12.59 -16.14 -6.60
N GLU A 187 11.94 -15.74 -7.70
CA GLU A 187 11.59 -14.35 -7.97
C GLU A 187 10.34 -13.94 -7.18
N PRO A 188 10.22 -12.69 -6.73
CA PRO A 188 9.02 -12.25 -6.04
C PRO A 188 7.80 -12.22 -6.96
N TYR A 189 6.75 -12.97 -6.61
CA TYR A 189 5.44 -12.86 -7.23
C TYR A 189 4.58 -11.85 -6.48
N VAL A 190 4.24 -10.74 -7.13
CA VAL A 190 3.48 -9.64 -6.53
C VAL A 190 2.06 -9.57 -7.09
N THR A 191 1.08 -9.65 -6.21
CA THR A 191 -0.33 -9.43 -6.51
C THR A 191 -0.77 -8.06 -6.01
N ARG A 192 -1.34 -7.24 -6.89
CA ARG A 192 -1.88 -5.92 -6.57
C ARG A 192 -3.40 -5.95 -6.65
N ILE A 193 -4.03 -5.81 -5.50
CA ILE A 193 -5.48 -5.90 -5.34
C ILE A 193 -6.00 -4.47 -5.27
N PRO A 194 -6.67 -3.98 -6.31
CA PRO A 194 -7.20 -2.62 -6.31
C PRO A 194 -8.23 -2.48 -5.22
N VAL A 195 -8.14 -1.37 -4.49
CA VAL A 195 -9.13 -1.00 -3.48
C VAL A 195 -9.61 0.42 -3.71
N PRO A 196 -10.89 0.75 -3.41
CA PRO A 196 -11.39 2.12 -3.57
C PRO A 196 -10.77 3.09 -2.58
N SER A 197 -10.78 4.38 -2.91
CA SER A 197 -10.29 5.43 -2.02
C SER A 197 -11.05 5.52 -0.71
N LEU A 198 -12.35 5.21 -0.74
CA LEU A 198 -13.17 5.17 0.46
C LEU A 198 -12.74 4.04 1.40
N PHE A 199 -12.43 2.86 0.87
CA PHE A 199 -11.93 1.75 1.70
C PHE A 199 -10.63 2.13 2.41
N ARG A 200 -9.70 2.78 1.71
CA ARG A 200 -8.42 3.18 2.30
C ARG A 200 -8.57 4.11 3.50
N ARG A 201 -9.58 5.00 3.48
CA ARG A 201 -9.89 5.87 4.63
C ARG A 201 -10.35 5.11 5.86
N THR A 202 -10.81 3.86 5.70
CA THR A 202 -11.20 2.99 6.80
C THR A 202 -10.05 2.17 7.37
N LEU A 203 -8.86 2.11 6.74
CA LEU A 203 -7.72 1.34 7.26
C LEU A 203 -7.16 1.89 8.58
N GLY A 204 -7.61 3.08 9.01
CA GLY A 204 -7.25 3.67 10.30
C GLY A 204 -5.98 4.51 10.22
N VAL A 205 -5.18 4.43 11.27
CA VAL A 205 -3.92 5.20 11.37
C VAL A 205 -2.86 4.49 10.54
N THR A 206 -2.25 5.21 9.60
CA THR A 206 -1.12 4.72 8.81
C THR A 206 -0.04 4.15 9.72
N GLY A 207 0.45 2.96 9.38
CA GLY A 207 1.43 2.21 10.16
C GLY A 207 0.82 1.29 11.21
N PHE A 208 -0.50 1.26 11.38
CA PHE A 208 -1.21 0.33 12.26
C PHE A 208 -2.13 -0.63 11.50
N GLU A 209 -1.92 -0.74 10.19
CA GLU A 209 -2.61 -1.74 9.38
C GLU A 209 -2.31 -3.15 9.92
N CYS A 210 -3.30 -4.03 9.81
CA CYS A 210 -3.15 -5.40 10.24
C CYS A 210 -3.75 -6.37 9.22
N VAL A 211 -3.02 -7.45 8.99
CA VAL A 211 -3.43 -8.57 8.15
C VAL A 211 -3.17 -9.84 8.94
N LEU A 212 -4.17 -10.70 9.04
CA LEU A 212 -4.08 -11.98 9.75
C LEU A 212 -4.56 -13.09 8.83
N LYS A 213 -3.79 -14.18 8.69
CA LYS A 213 -4.25 -15.36 7.96
C LYS A 213 -5.30 -16.11 8.79
N LEU A 214 -6.43 -16.44 8.16
CA LEU A 214 -7.47 -17.25 8.79
C LEU A 214 -7.28 -18.73 8.43
N GLU A 215 -7.57 -19.08 7.19
CA GLU A 215 -7.45 -20.43 6.64
C GLU A 215 -7.17 -20.35 5.14
N ASN A 216 -6.46 -21.33 4.58
CA ASN A 216 -6.16 -21.41 3.15
C ASN A 216 -5.57 -20.08 2.62
N GLU A 217 -6.27 -19.44 1.70
CA GLU A 217 -5.94 -18.17 1.05
C GLU A 217 -6.86 -17.02 1.51
N LYS A 218 -7.50 -17.18 2.68
CA LYS A 218 -8.36 -16.16 3.31
C LYS A 218 -7.62 -15.41 4.41
N TYR A 219 -7.76 -14.09 4.36
CA TYR A 219 -7.12 -13.15 5.27
C TYR A 219 -8.14 -12.20 5.87
N LEU A 220 -7.93 -11.86 7.14
CA LEU A 220 -8.65 -10.80 7.83
C LEU A 220 -7.84 -9.51 7.71
N ILE A 221 -8.49 -8.41 7.32
CA ILE A 221 -7.89 -7.08 7.24
C ILE A 221 -8.64 -6.18 8.21
N GLY A 222 -7.95 -5.66 9.21
CA GLY A 222 -8.56 -4.75 10.18
C GLY A 222 -8.83 -3.37 9.57
N SER A 223 -9.86 -2.71 10.10
CA SER A 223 -10.20 -1.33 9.78
C SER A 223 -10.54 -0.58 11.07
N SER A 224 -10.52 0.74 11.05
CA SER A 224 -10.97 1.58 12.17
C SER A 224 -12.47 1.44 12.45
N THR A 225 -13.22 0.76 11.57
CA THR A 225 -14.67 0.55 11.66
C THR A 225 -15.06 -0.93 11.75
N GLY A 226 -14.09 -1.84 11.91
CA GLY A 226 -14.33 -3.28 11.95
C GLY A 226 -13.24 -4.07 11.24
N TYR A 227 -13.64 -4.98 10.35
CA TYR A 227 -12.72 -5.81 9.59
C TYR A 227 -13.34 -6.28 8.27
N LEU A 228 -12.48 -6.67 7.32
CA LEU A 228 -12.86 -7.32 6.07
C LEU A 228 -12.23 -8.71 5.96
N THR A 229 -12.87 -9.58 5.20
CA THR A 229 -12.27 -10.84 4.77
C THR A 229 -11.90 -10.75 3.29
N LEU A 230 -10.65 -11.08 2.99
CA LEU A 230 -10.10 -11.14 1.64
C LEU A 230 -9.79 -12.60 1.29
N ASP A 231 -10.41 -13.10 0.23
CA ASP A 231 -10.18 -14.46 -0.30
C ASP A 231 -9.37 -14.37 -1.59
N MET A 232 -8.06 -14.64 -1.51
CA MET A 232 -7.14 -14.52 -2.65
C MET A 232 -7.49 -15.50 -3.78
N GLY A 233 -8.09 -16.64 -3.46
CA GLY A 233 -8.51 -17.64 -4.44
C GLY A 233 -9.73 -17.24 -5.27
N LYS A 234 -10.46 -16.18 -4.86
CA LYS A 234 -11.66 -15.68 -5.55
C LYS A 234 -11.43 -14.36 -6.29
N LEU A 235 -10.19 -13.90 -6.38
CA LEU A 235 -9.86 -12.71 -7.15
C LEU A 235 -10.13 -12.97 -8.64
N LYS A 236 -11.14 -12.27 -9.18
CA LYS A 236 -11.50 -12.33 -10.60
C LYS A 236 -10.86 -11.18 -11.35
N LYS A 237 -10.39 -11.45 -12.57
CA LYS A 237 -10.06 -10.38 -13.53
C LYS A 237 -11.37 -9.82 -14.08
N ALA A 238 -11.51 -8.50 -14.06
CA ALA A 238 -12.60 -7.80 -14.71
C ALA A 238 -12.24 -7.63 -16.18
N ASN A 239 -13.04 -8.17 -17.08
CA ASN A 239 -12.97 -7.86 -18.51
C ASN A 239 -14.12 -6.90 -18.83
N THR A 240 -13.81 -5.78 -19.47
CA THR A 240 -14.79 -4.76 -19.79
C THR A 240 -14.35 -3.97 -21.02
N ASN A 241 -15.34 -3.36 -21.66
CA ASN A 241 -15.14 -2.45 -22.77
C ASN A 241 -15.55 -1.03 -22.38
N ILE A 242 -14.89 -0.06 -22.98
CA ILE A 242 -15.28 1.34 -22.93
C ILE A 242 -16.19 1.67 -24.10
N TYR A 243 -17.17 2.53 -23.85
CA TYR A 243 -18.14 3.01 -24.84
C TYR A 243 -18.14 4.53 -24.84
N ILE A 244 -18.13 5.12 -26.04
CA ILE A 244 -18.53 6.52 -26.23
C ILE A 244 -20.05 6.52 -26.22
N ASN A 245 -20.63 7.32 -25.33
CA ASN A 245 -22.07 7.37 -25.10
C ASN A 245 -22.71 8.42 -25.99
N SER A 246 -22.09 9.61 -26.08
CA SER A 246 -22.56 10.70 -26.91
C SER A 246 -21.44 11.69 -27.23
N ILE A 247 -21.62 12.40 -28.34
CA ILE A 247 -20.77 13.51 -28.76
C ILE A 247 -21.70 14.69 -29.06
N THR A 248 -21.50 15.79 -28.34
CA THR A 248 -22.24 17.03 -28.54
C THR A 248 -21.29 18.06 -29.13
N VAL A 249 -21.71 18.68 -30.23
CA VAL A 249 -20.97 19.75 -30.90
C VAL A 249 -21.73 21.05 -30.77
N SER A 250 -21.02 22.14 -30.49
CA SER A 250 -21.63 23.47 -30.37
C SER A 250 -20.82 24.59 -31.01
N ASP A 251 -21.57 25.61 -31.43
CA ASP A 251 -21.01 26.88 -31.83
C ASP A 251 -20.85 27.86 -30.66
N LEU A 252 -20.09 28.94 -30.88
CA LEU A 252 -19.91 30.03 -29.91
C LEU A 252 -21.24 30.73 -29.53
N LYS A 253 -22.33 30.51 -30.28
CA LYS A 253 -23.64 31.12 -30.07
C LYS A 253 -24.64 30.19 -29.36
N SER A 254 -24.15 29.09 -28.77
CA SER A 254 -24.88 28.16 -27.90
C SER A 254 -25.90 27.25 -28.60
N GLN A 255 -25.87 27.12 -29.93
CA GLN A 255 -26.58 26.01 -30.58
C GLN A 255 -25.72 24.76 -30.45
N SER A 256 -26.25 23.74 -29.77
CA SER A 256 -25.64 22.44 -29.65
C SER A 256 -26.50 21.37 -30.27
N HIS A 257 -25.87 20.36 -30.87
CA HIS A 257 -26.55 19.18 -31.36
C HIS A 257 -25.69 17.94 -31.09
N GLU A 258 -26.35 16.79 -30.96
CA GLU A 258 -25.69 15.51 -30.80
C GLU A 258 -25.31 14.95 -32.17
N VAL A 259 -24.16 14.29 -32.24
CA VAL A 259 -23.60 13.75 -33.48
C VAL A 259 -23.59 12.24 -33.44
N ASP A 260 -23.93 11.63 -34.57
CA ASP A 260 -23.69 10.21 -34.80
C ASP A 260 -22.18 9.96 -34.91
N PHE A 261 -21.64 9.30 -33.88
CA PHE A 261 -20.22 8.99 -33.76
C PHE A 261 -19.82 7.67 -34.46
N LEU A 262 -20.73 7.03 -35.20
CA LEU A 262 -20.47 5.81 -35.97
C LEU A 262 -19.78 6.09 -37.32
N SER A 263 -19.80 7.34 -37.80
CA SER A 263 -19.16 7.75 -39.05
C SER A 263 -18.23 8.94 -38.86
N LYS A 264 -17.18 9.03 -39.71
CA LYS A 264 -16.34 10.24 -39.77
C LYS A 264 -17.19 11.41 -40.27
N THR A 265 -17.22 12.48 -39.48
CA THR A 265 -17.98 13.69 -39.79
C THR A 265 -17.04 14.88 -39.99
N THR A 266 -17.37 15.73 -40.95
CA THR A 266 -16.71 17.03 -41.15
C THR A 266 -17.63 18.13 -40.63
N PHE A 267 -17.09 18.99 -39.78
CA PHE A 267 -17.80 20.09 -39.12
C PHE A 267 -17.41 21.44 -39.71
N LEU A 268 -18.35 22.38 -39.69
CA LEU A 268 -18.07 23.74 -40.10
C LEU A 268 -17.09 24.40 -39.13
N ASN A 269 -16.35 25.41 -39.60
CA ASN A 269 -15.36 26.11 -38.77
C ASN A 269 -15.93 26.68 -37.44
N LYS A 270 -17.22 27.01 -37.40
CA LYS A 270 -17.89 27.54 -36.19
C LYS A 270 -18.29 26.45 -35.19
N GLU A 271 -18.33 25.19 -35.62
CA GLU A 271 -18.70 24.01 -34.84
C GLU A 271 -17.45 23.39 -34.24
N ASN A 272 -16.81 24.12 -33.34
CA ASN A 272 -15.47 23.81 -32.85
C ASN A 272 -15.38 23.56 -31.35
N ASN A 273 -16.52 23.38 -30.69
CA ASN A 273 -16.60 22.98 -29.29
C ASN A 273 -17.22 21.59 -29.21
N PHE A 274 -16.54 20.68 -28.52
CA PHE A 274 -16.91 19.27 -28.43
C PHE A 274 -17.04 18.88 -26.97
N GLN A 275 -18.15 18.27 -26.60
CA GLN A 275 -18.30 17.56 -25.34
C GLN A 275 -18.52 16.08 -25.64
N ILE A 276 -17.67 15.23 -25.08
CA ILE A 276 -17.70 13.78 -25.32
C ILE A 276 -17.96 13.08 -23.99
N LEU A 277 -19.01 12.27 -23.94
CA LEU A 277 -19.37 11.44 -22.80
C LEU A 277 -19.02 9.98 -23.09
N PHE A 278 -18.46 9.29 -22.11
CA PHE A 278 -18.05 7.89 -22.25
C PHE A 278 -18.30 7.13 -20.95
N SER A 279 -18.37 5.80 -21.02
CA SER A 279 -18.59 4.98 -19.84
C SER A 279 -17.99 3.58 -19.96
N THR A 280 -17.83 2.92 -18.82
CA THR A 280 -17.40 1.53 -18.73
C THR A 280 -18.23 0.83 -17.65
N PRO A 281 -18.98 -0.23 -18.00
CA PRO A 281 -19.76 -0.98 -17.02
C PRO A 281 -18.86 -1.59 -15.93
N ASN A 282 -19.14 -1.23 -14.69
CA ASN A 282 -18.47 -1.75 -13.50
C ASN A 282 -19.48 -1.94 -12.38
N PHE A 283 -19.77 -3.20 -12.04
CA PHE A 283 -20.74 -3.56 -11.00
C PHE A 283 -20.07 -3.94 -9.67
N ASN A 284 -18.75 -3.84 -9.58
CA ASN A 284 -18.00 -4.19 -8.39
C ASN A 284 -17.70 -2.95 -7.55
N GLN A 285 -18.33 -2.85 -6.37
CA GLN A 285 -18.15 -1.75 -5.42
C GLN A 285 -16.71 -1.59 -4.88
N PHE A 286 -15.88 -2.64 -5.01
CA PHE A 286 -14.50 -2.63 -4.54
C PHE A 286 -13.48 -2.29 -5.63
N SER A 287 -13.92 -1.87 -6.81
CA SER A 287 -13.03 -1.42 -7.88
C SER A 287 -13.51 -0.11 -8.48
N GLU A 288 -12.60 0.83 -8.64
CA GLU A 288 -12.90 2.13 -9.23
C GLU A 288 -12.61 2.12 -10.73
N THR A 289 -13.47 2.80 -11.49
CA THR A 289 -13.26 3.03 -12.92
C THR A 289 -12.59 4.39 -13.10
N GLU A 290 -11.50 4.40 -13.87
CA GLU A 290 -10.78 5.61 -14.27
C GLU A 290 -10.62 5.63 -15.79
N TYR A 291 -10.47 6.82 -16.36
CA TYR A 291 -10.41 7.08 -17.79
C TYR A 291 -9.16 7.89 -18.12
N GLN A 292 -8.62 7.64 -19.31
CA GLN A 292 -7.66 8.50 -19.98
C GLN A 292 -8.17 8.78 -21.39
N TYR A 293 -7.91 9.98 -21.88
CA TYR A 293 -8.22 10.37 -23.24
C TYR A 293 -7.04 11.03 -23.93
N GLN A 294 -7.10 11.09 -25.24
CA GLN A 294 -6.12 11.74 -26.10
C GLN A 294 -6.84 12.36 -27.31
N LEU A 295 -6.37 13.52 -27.76
CA LEU A 295 -6.85 14.17 -28.99
C LEU A 295 -5.69 14.37 -29.96
N ILE A 296 -5.48 13.38 -30.83
CA ILE A 296 -4.48 13.45 -31.90
C ILE A 296 -4.87 14.59 -32.85
N GLY A 297 -3.90 15.41 -33.23
CA GLY A 297 -4.08 16.64 -34.00
C GLY A 297 -3.94 17.91 -33.16
N ILE A 298 -3.96 17.81 -31.82
CA ILE A 298 -3.63 18.90 -30.89
C ILE A 298 -2.59 18.43 -29.85
N TYR A 299 -2.85 17.30 -29.16
CA TYR A 299 -1.97 16.75 -28.12
C TYR A 299 -1.69 15.26 -28.35
N ASP A 300 -0.41 14.92 -28.53
CA ASP A 300 0.02 13.55 -28.83
C ASP A 300 0.30 12.68 -27.59
N HIS A 301 -0.11 13.12 -26.39
CA HIS A 301 0.00 12.34 -25.15
C HIS A 301 -1.37 12.04 -24.54
N TRP A 302 -1.48 10.92 -23.84
CA TRP A 302 -2.64 10.61 -23.01
C TRP A 302 -2.73 11.56 -21.82
N SER A 303 -3.95 11.95 -21.44
CA SER A 303 -4.23 12.69 -20.22
C SER A 303 -3.79 11.93 -18.96
N ASP A 304 -3.79 12.57 -17.80
CA ASP A 304 -3.77 11.84 -16.54
C ASP A 304 -5.04 11.00 -16.37
N TRP A 305 -4.93 9.95 -15.55
CA TRP A 305 -6.09 9.13 -15.18
C TRP A 305 -7.05 9.94 -14.31
N SER A 306 -8.33 9.95 -14.68
CA SER A 306 -9.39 10.67 -13.97
C SER A 306 -10.64 9.80 -13.81
N ARG A 307 -11.45 10.09 -12.80
CA ARG A 307 -12.78 9.46 -12.63
C ARG A 307 -13.85 10.13 -13.49
N GLN A 308 -13.53 11.26 -14.13
CA GLN A 308 -14.47 11.97 -14.98
C GLN A 308 -14.77 11.15 -16.24
N SER A 309 -16.06 10.92 -16.48
CA SER A 309 -16.59 10.16 -17.61
C SER A 309 -16.98 11.07 -18.78
N ASN A 310 -16.38 12.26 -18.85
CA ASN A 310 -16.58 13.23 -19.92
C ASN A 310 -15.33 14.09 -20.11
N VAL A 311 -15.24 14.71 -21.29
CA VAL A 311 -14.23 15.70 -21.63
C VAL A 311 -14.84 16.78 -22.52
N THR A 312 -14.34 18.01 -22.38
CA THR A 312 -14.71 19.14 -23.25
C THR A 312 -13.48 19.70 -23.94
N PHE A 313 -13.55 19.87 -25.26
CA PHE A 313 -12.59 20.60 -26.06
C PHE A 313 -13.26 21.87 -26.59
N SER A 314 -12.64 23.03 -26.35
CA SER A 314 -13.21 24.32 -26.75
C SER A 314 -12.32 25.01 -27.78
N ASN A 315 -12.95 25.68 -28.73
CA ASN A 315 -12.30 26.49 -29.76
C ASN A 315 -11.23 25.72 -30.55
N LEU A 316 -11.52 24.48 -30.95
CA LEU A 316 -10.60 23.71 -31.78
C LEU A 316 -10.32 24.43 -33.11
N PRO A 317 -9.06 24.53 -33.55
CA PRO A 317 -8.70 25.01 -34.88
C PRO A 317 -9.27 24.12 -35.99
N HIS A 318 -9.12 24.56 -37.24
CA HIS A 318 -9.37 23.71 -38.39
C HIS A 318 -8.31 22.61 -38.49
N GLY A 319 -8.70 21.43 -38.96
CA GLY A 319 -7.81 20.28 -39.09
C GLY A 319 -8.52 18.95 -38.86
N ASP A 320 -7.76 17.87 -39.05
CA ASP A 320 -8.19 16.51 -38.74
C ASP A 320 -7.85 16.13 -37.30
N TYR A 321 -8.81 15.53 -36.61
CA TYR A 321 -8.69 15.10 -35.24
C TYR A 321 -9.07 13.64 -35.08
N THR A 322 -8.41 12.97 -34.12
CA THR A 322 -8.85 11.65 -33.65
C THR A 322 -8.86 11.64 -32.13
N PHE A 323 -10.06 11.62 -31.57
CA PHE A 323 -10.30 11.40 -30.17
C PHE A 323 -10.13 9.91 -29.85
N LYS A 324 -9.37 9.61 -28.81
CA LYS A 324 -9.23 8.26 -28.24
C LYS A 324 -9.53 8.29 -26.75
N VAL A 325 -10.18 7.26 -26.26
CA VAL A 325 -10.44 7.07 -24.82
C VAL A 325 -10.24 5.61 -24.45
N ARG A 326 -9.64 5.39 -23.28
CA ARG A 326 -9.53 4.06 -22.66
C ARG A 326 -9.92 4.16 -21.19
N SER A 327 -10.39 3.06 -20.62
CA SER A 327 -10.66 2.98 -19.20
C SER A 327 -9.78 1.95 -18.52
N ARG A 328 -9.77 1.99 -17.20
CA ARG A 328 -9.32 0.89 -16.36
C ARG A 328 -10.27 0.69 -15.20
N ILE A 329 -10.51 -0.57 -14.85
CA ILE A 329 -11.16 -0.96 -13.59
C ILE A 329 -10.06 -1.47 -12.65
N GLY A 330 -9.79 -0.71 -11.59
CA GLY A 330 -8.65 -0.96 -10.72
C GLY A 330 -7.32 -0.88 -11.48
N ASN A 331 -6.72 -2.02 -11.77
CA ASN A 331 -5.45 -2.15 -12.49
C ASN A 331 -5.59 -2.72 -13.90
N ILE A 332 -6.81 -3.09 -14.33
CA ILE A 332 -7.05 -3.77 -15.62
C ILE A 332 -7.58 -2.75 -16.61
N LEU A 333 -6.90 -2.60 -17.75
CA LEU A 333 -7.33 -1.76 -18.87
C LEU A 333 -8.54 -2.37 -19.60
N SER A 334 -9.37 -1.52 -20.20
CA SER A 334 -10.39 -1.97 -21.14
C SER A 334 -9.78 -2.77 -22.29
N GLU A 335 -10.52 -3.75 -22.82
CA GLU A 335 -10.06 -4.57 -23.95
C GLU A 335 -10.02 -3.77 -25.27
N ASN A 336 -10.81 -2.70 -25.36
CA ASN A 336 -10.86 -1.78 -26.49
C ASN A 336 -10.45 -0.35 -26.11
N GLU A 337 -10.20 0.46 -27.14
CA GLU A 337 -10.17 1.93 -27.05
C GLU A 337 -11.39 2.48 -27.81
N GLY A 338 -12.12 3.40 -27.18
CA GLY A 338 -13.15 4.18 -27.86
C GLY A 338 -12.47 5.20 -28.77
N THR A 339 -12.86 5.28 -30.04
CA THR A 339 -12.24 6.18 -31.02
C THR A 339 -13.30 6.93 -31.80
N TYR A 340 -13.07 8.23 -32.03
CA TYR A 340 -13.89 9.05 -32.91
C TYR A 340 -13.00 10.00 -33.73
N SER A 341 -13.09 9.92 -35.06
CA SER A 341 -12.33 10.77 -35.97
C SER A 341 -13.25 11.79 -36.63
N PHE A 342 -12.79 13.04 -36.70
CA PHE A 342 -13.55 14.14 -37.29
C PHE A 342 -12.62 15.17 -37.92
N SER A 343 -13.16 16.05 -38.76
CA SER A 343 -12.43 17.18 -39.35
C SER A 343 -13.20 18.47 -39.10
N ILE A 344 -12.49 19.58 -38.91
CA ILE A 344 -13.07 20.92 -38.84
C ILE A 344 -12.60 21.71 -40.05
N ASP A 345 -13.54 22.26 -40.82
CA ASP A 345 -13.24 23.03 -42.03
C ASP A 345 -12.46 24.31 -41.74
N LYS A 346 -11.61 24.69 -42.71
CA LYS A 346 -10.88 25.95 -42.69
C LYS A 346 -11.86 27.12 -42.79
N PRO A 347 -11.61 28.25 -42.09
CA PRO A 347 -12.39 29.46 -42.34
C PRO A 347 -12.32 29.87 -43.82
N TRP A 348 -13.47 30.13 -44.42
CA TRP A 348 -13.59 30.48 -45.85
C TRP A 348 -12.73 31.68 -46.27
N TYR A 349 -12.43 32.61 -45.36
CA TYR A 349 -11.60 33.80 -45.62
C TYR A 349 -10.08 33.56 -45.51
N LEU A 350 -9.65 32.36 -45.14
CA LEU A 350 -8.24 31.94 -45.11
C LEU A 350 -7.88 31.00 -46.27
N SER A 351 -8.81 30.73 -47.20
CA SER A 351 -8.64 29.74 -48.29
C SER A 351 -7.96 30.32 -49.52
#